data_AF-A0A7S1LQR6-F1
#
_entry.id   AF-A0A7S1LQR6-F1
#
_cell.length_a   1.000
_cell.length_b   1.000
_cell.length_c   1.000
_cell.angle_alpha   90.00
_cell.angle_beta   90.00
_cell.angle_gamma   90.00
#
_symmetry.space_group_name_H-M   'P 1'
#
loop_
_entity.id
_entity.type
_entity.pdbx_description
1 polymer ?
#
loop_
_entity_poly.entity_id
_entity_poly.type
_entity_poly.pdbx_seq_one_letter_code
_entity_poly.pdbx_strand_id
1 'polypeptide(L)'
;TAARGPPLALLGIARHLSVFMPMSDGLDGMQRSPAPILQVGASDGVVQLSMFTIVTWEHLSTVWAMEWMNRNAASVYRQNYFFRITECLYGFPHPLPTPVQKPTMPCKAAATLAQPLNVVSGSGRFYNFENEDFLYEAKQYRHLVVTHEGVEDEGQEVHLYSMNFEHASSSANAAIVNARNVHIYSFKTEGEWHDMIDNKSLHNPAYGLYIANSSEVNVYSHGGNMRARPWNSSLPARAVYQIEGTCPLRLTNLVDQFQFPPDDDWSMVAEVYDGTATRTAPCDRPVLFRRTRCGGAAGVARGVVWI
;
A
#
# COMPACT_ATOMS: atom_id res chain seq x y z
N THR A 1 35.73 0.09 -3.94
CA THR A 1 34.54 0.79 -4.47
C THR A 1 34.02 0.03 -5.66
N ALA A 2 32.97 -0.78 -5.49
CA ALA A 2 32.32 -1.42 -6.63
C ALA A 2 31.83 -0.31 -7.58
N ALA A 3 32.11 -0.46 -8.88
CA ALA A 3 31.66 0.50 -9.88
C ALA A 3 30.12 0.54 -9.87
N ARG A 4 29.55 1.71 -9.55
CA ARG A 4 28.10 1.91 -9.66
C ARG A 4 27.73 1.68 -11.13
N GLY A 5 26.79 0.77 -11.38
CA GLY A 5 26.27 0.54 -12.73
C GLY A 5 25.72 1.83 -13.33
N PRO A 6 25.68 1.94 -14.68
CA PRO A 6 25.14 3.12 -15.33
C PRO A 6 23.70 3.37 -14.87
N PRO A 7 23.26 4.64 -14.78
CA PRO A 7 21.87 4.95 -14.44
C PRO A 7 20.93 4.38 -15.50
N LEU A 8 19.83 3.79 -15.05
CA LEU A 8 18.76 3.26 -15.91
C LEU A 8 17.53 4.16 -15.76
N ALA A 9 16.89 4.53 -16.87
CA ALA A 9 15.67 5.33 -16.83
C ALA A 9 14.62 4.78 -17.80
N LEU A 10 13.38 4.79 -17.34
CA LEU A 10 12.19 4.53 -18.14
C LEU A 10 11.20 5.67 -17.88
N LEU A 11 11.01 6.51 -18.88
CA LEU A 11 10.22 7.74 -18.80
C LEU A 11 9.12 7.68 -19.85
N GLY A 12 7.87 7.65 -19.40
CA GLY A 12 6.72 7.84 -20.27
C GLY A 12 6.57 9.31 -20.70
N ILE A 13 5.80 9.53 -21.76
CA ILE A 13 5.49 10.88 -22.25
C ILE A 13 4.54 11.58 -21.27
N ALA A 14 3.54 10.85 -20.79
CA ALA A 14 2.60 11.27 -19.77
C ALA A 14 1.90 10.02 -19.19
N ARG A 15 1.50 10.09 -17.92
CA ARG A 15 0.85 8.99 -17.19
C ARG A 15 -0.32 8.34 -17.95
N HIS A 16 -1.12 9.14 -18.66
CA HIS A 16 -2.30 8.70 -19.42
C HIS A 16 -2.00 8.31 -20.88
N LEU A 17 -0.76 8.52 -21.36
CA LEU A 17 -0.32 8.21 -22.72
C LEU A 17 0.72 7.08 -22.79
N SER A 18 1.25 6.66 -21.65
CA SER A 18 2.26 5.60 -21.55
C SER A 18 1.73 4.54 -20.60
N VAL A 19 1.39 3.36 -21.13
CA VAL A 19 0.69 2.33 -20.37
C VAL A 19 1.36 0.97 -20.60
N PHE A 20 1.67 0.27 -19.51
CA PHE A 20 1.94 -1.17 -19.54
C PHE A 20 0.63 -1.90 -19.28
N MET A 21 0.13 -2.56 -20.32
CA MET A 21 -1.15 -3.27 -20.28
C MET A 21 -0.95 -4.59 -21.03
N PRO A 22 -0.63 -5.68 -20.33
CA PRO A 22 -0.35 -6.96 -20.98
C PRO A 22 -1.64 -7.54 -21.58
N MET A 23 -1.54 -8.28 -22.68
CA MET A 23 -2.65 -9.16 -23.07
C MET A 23 -2.66 -10.38 -22.13
N SER A 24 -3.83 -10.82 -21.71
CA SER A 24 -3.97 -12.05 -20.90
C SER A 24 -3.63 -13.33 -21.66
N ASP A 25 -3.65 -13.29 -23.00
CA ASP A 25 -3.26 -14.41 -23.86
C ASP A 25 -1.82 -14.82 -23.56
N GLY A 26 -1.65 -16.06 -23.11
CA GLY A 26 -0.35 -16.59 -22.69
C GLY A 26 0.09 -16.16 -21.29
N LEU A 27 -0.74 -15.44 -20.54
CA LEU A 27 -0.65 -15.28 -19.07
C LEU A 27 -1.66 -16.20 -18.36
N ASP A 28 -2.81 -16.44 -18.99
CA ASP A 28 -3.82 -17.38 -18.54
C ASP A 28 -3.38 -18.84 -18.72
N GLY A 29 -3.59 -19.65 -17.68
CA GLY A 29 -3.35 -21.09 -17.73
C GLY A 29 -1.88 -21.51 -17.65
N MET A 30 -0.95 -20.56 -17.58
CA MET A 30 0.39 -20.90 -17.17
C MET A 30 0.43 -21.15 -15.66
N GLN A 31 0.73 -22.38 -15.28
CA GLN A 31 1.39 -22.73 -14.01
C GLN A 31 2.75 -22.04 -13.84
N ARG A 32 2.95 -20.83 -14.37
CA ARG A 32 4.15 -20.05 -14.13
C ARG A 32 4.07 -19.49 -12.72
N SER A 33 5.24 -19.45 -12.10
CA SER A 33 5.43 -18.78 -10.83
C SER A 33 4.84 -17.37 -10.90
N PRO A 34 4.20 -16.90 -9.82
CA PRO A 34 3.70 -15.55 -9.72
C PRO A 34 4.75 -14.53 -10.19
N ALA A 35 4.38 -13.55 -11.02
CA ALA A 35 5.32 -12.57 -11.59
C ALA A 35 4.75 -11.15 -11.72
N PRO A 36 5.58 -10.10 -11.55
CA PRO A 36 5.19 -8.71 -11.81
C PRO A 36 5.14 -8.40 -13.31
N ILE A 37 4.37 -7.39 -13.70
CA ILE A 37 4.48 -6.74 -15.01
C ILE A 37 5.81 -5.99 -15.13
N LEU A 38 6.18 -5.25 -14.08
CA LEU A 38 7.43 -4.50 -14.01
C LEU A 38 8.30 -4.98 -12.85
N GLN A 39 9.47 -5.53 -13.18
CA GLN A 39 10.47 -5.93 -12.20
C GLN A 39 11.68 -5.01 -12.28
N VAL A 40 12.01 -4.35 -11.17
CA VAL A 40 13.29 -3.65 -11.00
C VAL A 40 14.20 -4.52 -10.15
N GLY A 41 15.18 -5.16 -10.81
CA GLY A 41 16.14 -6.07 -10.19
C GLY A 41 16.99 -5.41 -9.10
N ALA A 42 17.55 -6.25 -8.20
CA ALA A 42 18.52 -5.80 -7.22
C ALA A 42 19.79 -5.27 -7.90
N SER A 43 20.07 -3.99 -7.71
CA SER A 43 21.23 -3.29 -8.25
C SER A 43 21.63 -2.13 -7.35
N ASP A 44 22.89 -1.71 -7.46
CA ASP A 44 23.40 -0.49 -6.80
C ASP A 44 23.43 0.71 -7.75
N GLY A 45 22.99 0.52 -9.00
CA GLY A 45 22.77 1.59 -9.98
C GLY A 45 21.55 2.44 -9.65
N VAL A 46 21.56 3.70 -10.09
CA VAL A 46 20.40 4.58 -9.94
C VAL A 46 19.35 4.19 -10.99
N VAL A 47 18.12 3.95 -10.56
CA VAL A 47 16.98 3.67 -11.44
C VAL A 47 15.97 4.80 -11.35
N GLN A 48 15.46 5.28 -12.49
CA GLN A 48 14.41 6.30 -12.55
C GLN A 48 13.23 5.81 -13.39
N LEU A 49 12.06 5.70 -12.76
CA LEU A 49 10.80 5.32 -13.39
C LEU A 49 9.79 6.45 -13.26
N SER A 50 9.21 6.93 -14.37
CA SER A 50 8.22 8.00 -14.28
C SER A 50 7.24 8.07 -15.44
N MET A 51 6.06 8.66 -15.16
CA MET A 51 5.06 9.08 -16.15
C MET A 51 4.42 7.95 -16.96
N PHE A 52 4.13 6.81 -16.34
CA PHE A 52 3.39 5.72 -16.97
C PHE A 52 2.33 5.11 -16.04
N THR A 53 1.39 4.37 -16.63
CA THR A 53 0.38 3.59 -15.90
C THR A 53 0.68 2.11 -16.07
N ILE A 54 0.50 1.30 -15.02
CA ILE A 54 0.49 -0.15 -15.14
C ILE A 54 -0.94 -0.63 -14.91
N VAL A 55 -1.47 -1.40 -15.86
CA VAL A 55 -2.78 -2.04 -15.75
C VAL A 55 -2.60 -3.54 -15.58
N THR A 56 -3.26 -4.08 -14.57
CA THR A 56 -3.40 -5.52 -14.32
C THR A 56 -4.85 -5.95 -14.52
N TRP A 57 -5.09 -7.25 -14.68
CA TRP A 57 -6.43 -7.79 -14.89
C TRP A 57 -6.97 -8.51 -13.67
N GLU A 58 -8.27 -8.40 -13.43
CA GLU A 58 -8.98 -9.06 -12.33
C GLU A 58 -8.94 -10.59 -12.38
N HIS A 59 -8.88 -11.17 -13.57
CA HIS A 59 -8.86 -12.62 -13.75
C HIS A 59 -7.45 -13.23 -13.60
N LEU A 60 -6.40 -12.41 -13.48
CA LEU A 60 -5.00 -12.84 -13.33
C LEU A 60 -4.54 -12.75 -11.86
N SER A 61 -4.77 -13.80 -11.08
CA SER A 61 -4.40 -13.84 -9.65
C SER A 61 -2.90 -13.94 -9.36
N THR A 62 -2.10 -14.33 -10.35
CA THR A 62 -0.64 -14.54 -10.23
C THR A 62 0.20 -13.43 -10.87
N VAL A 63 -0.45 -12.44 -11.51
CA VAL A 63 0.21 -11.30 -12.13
C VAL A 63 -0.07 -10.06 -11.30
N TRP A 64 0.97 -9.35 -10.84
CA TRP A 64 0.83 -8.07 -10.14
C TRP A 64 1.57 -6.95 -10.87
N ALA A 65 1.46 -5.71 -10.39
CA ALA A 65 1.95 -4.56 -11.12
C ALA A 65 3.48 -4.44 -11.05
N MET A 66 4.04 -4.38 -9.84
CA MET A 66 5.44 -4.03 -9.67
C MET A 66 6.14 -4.81 -8.56
N GLU A 67 7.38 -5.20 -8.83
CA GLU A 67 8.36 -5.60 -7.82
C GLU A 67 9.59 -4.68 -7.93
N TRP A 68 9.94 -4.03 -6.81
CA TRP A 68 11.08 -3.13 -6.72
C TRP A 68 12.12 -3.65 -5.73
N MET A 69 13.28 -4.09 -6.23
CA MET A 69 14.39 -4.63 -5.43
C MET A 69 15.65 -3.74 -5.48
N ASN A 70 15.63 -2.61 -6.19
CA ASN A 70 16.83 -1.79 -6.37
C ASN A 70 17.35 -1.27 -5.03
N ARG A 71 18.66 -1.39 -4.74
CA ARG A 71 19.24 -1.02 -3.43
C ARG A 71 19.68 0.42 -3.34
N ASN A 72 19.73 1.14 -4.47
CA ASN A 72 20.19 2.52 -4.47
C ASN A 72 19.08 3.48 -4.03
N ALA A 73 19.18 4.03 -2.81
CA ALA A 73 18.23 4.99 -2.23
C ALA A 73 18.06 6.30 -3.02
N ALA A 74 18.98 6.63 -3.94
CA ALA A 74 18.82 7.78 -4.84
C ALA A 74 17.88 7.51 -6.03
N SER A 75 17.40 6.27 -6.17
CA SER A 75 16.49 5.88 -7.24
C SER A 75 15.09 6.43 -7.02
N VAL A 76 14.38 6.67 -8.12
CA VAL A 76 13.13 7.41 -8.12
C VAL A 76 12.04 6.66 -8.85
N TYR A 77 10.87 6.60 -8.24
CA TYR A 77 9.60 6.23 -8.84
C TYR A 77 8.64 7.41 -8.73
N ARG A 78 8.07 7.90 -9.83
CA ARG A 78 7.28 9.16 -9.79
C ARG A 78 6.11 9.20 -10.76
N GLN A 79 4.95 9.66 -10.26
CA GLN A 79 3.77 10.00 -11.08
C GLN A 79 3.29 8.85 -11.95
N ASN A 80 3.19 7.67 -11.34
CA ASN A 80 2.68 6.49 -12.00
C ASN A 80 1.37 6.07 -11.33
N TYR A 81 0.44 5.53 -12.12
CA TYR A 81 -0.84 5.03 -11.63
C TYR A 81 -0.89 3.51 -11.79
N PHE A 82 -1.62 2.85 -10.90
CA PHE A 82 -1.90 1.43 -11.01
C PHE A 82 -3.40 1.24 -11.11
N PHE A 83 -3.83 0.38 -12.03
CA PHE A 83 -5.21 -0.08 -12.11
C PHE A 83 -5.25 -1.60 -12.12
N ARG A 84 -6.27 -2.15 -11.49
CA ARG A 84 -6.72 -3.51 -11.74
C ARG A 84 -8.17 -3.50 -12.18
N ILE A 85 -8.43 -3.99 -13.39
CA ILE A 85 -9.73 -3.85 -14.06
C ILE A 85 -10.11 -5.08 -14.88
N THR A 86 -11.34 -5.07 -15.39
CA THR A 86 -11.88 -6.14 -16.22
C THR A 86 -11.39 -5.98 -17.66
N GLU A 87 -10.53 -6.90 -18.11
CA GLU A 87 -9.91 -6.84 -19.46
C GLU A 87 -10.92 -6.72 -20.60
N CYS A 88 -12.04 -7.46 -20.54
CA CYS A 88 -13.00 -7.48 -21.64
C CYS A 88 -13.69 -6.14 -21.91
N LEU A 89 -13.64 -5.20 -20.96
CA LEU A 89 -14.19 -3.84 -21.08
C LEU A 89 -13.15 -2.84 -21.59
N TYR A 90 -12.00 -3.32 -22.05
CA TYR A 90 -10.95 -2.52 -22.68
C TYR A 90 -10.71 -3.03 -24.12
N GLY A 91 -10.98 -2.15 -25.08
CA GLY A 91 -10.96 -2.49 -26.50
C GLY A 91 -9.56 -2.73 -27.06
N PHE A 92 -9.13 -3.99 -27.09
CA PHE A 92 -8.06 -4.43 -27.98
C PHE A 92 -8.63 -4.92 -29.32
N PRO A 93 -7.98 -4.68 -30.48
CA PRO A 93 -6.72 -3.96 -30.73
C PRO A 93 -6.94 -2.52 -31.25
N HIS A 94 -7.88 -1.77 -30.68
CA HIS A 94 -8.07 -0.36 -31.07
C HIS A 94 -6.98 0.52 -30.44
N PRO A 95 -6.51 1.59 -31.12
CA PRO A 95 -5.21 2.21 -30.85
C PRO A 95 -5.09 2.93 -29.50
N LEU A 96 -6.17 3.02 -28.73
CA LEU A 96 -6.15 3.54 -27.36
C LEU A 96 -7.03 2.63 -26.50
N PRO A 97 -6.51 2.10 -25.38
CA PRO A 97 -7.30 1.32 -24.43
C PRO A 97 -8.30 2.25 -23.73
N THR A 98 -9.46 2.45 -24.36
CA THR A 98 -10.57 3.21 -23.77
C THR A 98 -11.57 2.25 -23.13
N PRO A 99 -12.09 2.57 -21.93
CA PRO A 99 -13.21 1.84 -21.36
C PRO A 99 -14.37 1.77 -22.37
N VAL A 100 -14.90 0.58 -22.59
CA VAL A 100 -16.10 0.35 -23.41
C VAL A 100 -17.22 -0.21 -22.56
N GLN A 101 -18.46 0.22 -22.83
CA GLN A 101 -19.63 -0.30 -22.12
C GLN A 101 -20.03 -1.71 -22.55
N LYS A 102 -19.59 -2.13 -23.75
CA LYS A 102 -19.87 -3.45 -24.30
C LYS A 102 -18.56 -4.23 -24.39
N PRO A 103 -18.50 -5.47 -23.89
CA PRO A 103 -17.29 -6.26 -23.98
C PRO A 103 -16.78 -6.38 -25.42
N THR A 104 -15.51 -6.11 -25.65
CA THR A 104 -14.84 -6.27 -26.96
C THR A 104 -14.31 -7.67 -27.18
N MET A 105 -14.25 -8.47 -26.11
CA MET A 105 -13.90 -9.88 -26.10
C MET A 105 -14.68 -10.60 -24.99
N PRO A 106 -14.76 -11.94 -24.97
CA PRO A 106 -15.42 -12.66 -23.89
C PRO A 106 -14.81 -12.33 -22.53
N CYS A 107 -15.65 -12.02 -21.54
CA CYS A 107 -15.20 -11.74 -20.19
C CYS A 107 -14.74 -13.02 -19.48
N LYS A 108 -13.59 -12.92 -18.82
CA LYS A 108 -13.05 -13.96 -17.96
C LYS A 108 -13.55 -13.71 -16.53
N ALA A 109 -13.80 -14.78 -15.79
CA ALA A 109 -14.25 -14.66 -14.41
C ALA A 109 -13.15 -14.01 -13.56
N ALA A 110 -13.52 -13.05 -12.70
CA ALA A 110 -12.59 -12.45 -11.74
C ALA A 110 -12.01 -13.54 -10.82
N ALA A 111 -10.72 -13.44 -10.51
CA ALA A 111 -10.05 -14.33 -9.60
C ALA A 111 -9.98 -13.70 -8.19
N THR A 112 -9.83 -14.53 -7.16
CA THR A 112 -9.51 -14.04 -5.82
C THR A 112 -8.05 -13.63 -5.76
N LEU A 113 -7.80 -12.36 -5.51
CA LEU A 113 -6.46 -11.77 -5.58
C LEU A 113 -5.77 -11.90 -4.23
N ALA A 114 -4.69 -12.67 -4.14
CA ALA A 114 -3.95 -12.87 -2.89
C ALA A 114 -2.62 -12.12 -2.82
N GLN A 115 -1.99 -11.89 -3.96
CA GLN A 115 -0.68 -11.26 -4.05
C GLN A 115 -0.79 -9.74 -3.93
N PRO A 116 0.13 -9.05 -3.22
CA PRO A 116 0.19 -7.60 -3.26
C PRO A 116 0.31 -7.07 -4.69
N LEU A 117 -0.34 -5.94 -4.98
CA LEU A 117 -0.24 -5.32 -6.30
C LEU A 117 1.17 -4.75 -6.54
N ASN A 118 1.77 -4.19 -5.51
CA ASN A 118 3.11 -3.63 -5.53
C ASN A 118 3.93 -4.14 -4.35
N VAL A 119 5.16 -4.56 -4.62
CA VAL A 119 6.12 -4.98 -3.60
C VAL A 119 7.39 -4.13 -3.72
N VAL A 120 7.80 -3.51 -2.61
CA VAL A 120 9.05 -2.78 -2.50
C VAL A 120 9.93 -3.46 -1.45
N SER A 121 10.98 -4.12 -1.92
CA SER A 121 11.99 -4.74 -1.07
C SER A 121 13.38 -4.13 -1.15
N GLY A 122 13.58 -3.21 -2.08
CA GLY A 122 14.77 -2.38 -2.16
C GLY A 122 14.68 -1.07 -1.37
N SER A 123 15.39 -0.08 -1.89
CA SER A 123 15.46 1.31 -1.46
C SER A 123 15.01 2.25 -2.56
N GLY A 124 14.60 3.45 -2.20
CA GLY A 124 14.30 4.48 -3.19
C GLY A 124 13.35 5.56 -2.68
N ARG A 125 13.01 6.45 -3.60
CA ARG A 125 12.10 7.58 -3.37
C ARG A 125 10.91 7.46 -4.30
N PHE A 126 9.72 7.36 -3.72
CA PHE A 126 8.48 7.07 -4.40
C PHE A 126 7.58 8.30 -4.27
N TYR A 127 7.16 8.90 -5.38
CA TYR A 127 6.40 10.14 -5.42
C TYR A 127 5.05 9.93 -6.09
N ASN A 128 3.96 10.38 -5.43
CA ASN A 128 2.59 10.24 -5.91
C ASN A 128 2.27 8.76 -6.19
N PHE A 129 2.49 7.94 -5.16
CA PHE A 129 2.28 6.50 -5.25
C PHE A 129 0.83 6.22 -4.90
N GLU A 130 0.01 6.04 -5.94
CA GLU A 130 -1.44 5.97 -5.79
C GLU A 130 -2.05 4.78 -6.52
N ASN A 131 -3.11 4.23 -5.93
CA ASN A 131 -3.94 3.19 -6.54
C ASN A 131 -5.38 3.26 -6.03
N GLU A 132 -6.30 2.97 -6.93
CA GLU A 132 -7.73 2.95 -6.71
C GLU A 132 -8.27 1.71 -7.43
N ASP A 133 -8.51 0.64 -6.69
CA ASP A 133 -9.07 -0.62 -7.20
C ASP A 133 -10.33 -1.01 -6.40
N PHE A 134 -11.29 -1.68 -7.03
CA PHE A 134 -12.64 -1.89 -6.46
C PHE A 134 -13.07 -3.37 -6.39
N LEU A 135 -12.17 -4.35 -6.18
CA LEU A 135 -12.42 -5.69 -6.72
C LEU A 135 -11.83 -6.88 -5.93
N TYR A 136 -12.70 -7.84 -5.54
CA TYR A 136 -12.46 -9.25 -5.20
C TYR A 136 -11.11 -9.65 -4.56
N GLU A 137 -10.68 -8.89 -3.55
CA GLU A 137 -9.41 -9.12 -2.88
C GLU A 137 -9.51 -10.19 -1.79
N ALA A 138 -8.52 -11.07 -1.72
CA ALA A 138 -8.34 -11.93 -0.56
C ALA A 138 -7.91 -11.11 0.66
N LYS A 139 -8.10 -11.64 1.87
CA LYS A 139 -7.72 -10.96 3.12
C LYS A 139 -6.24 -10.54 3.16
N GLN A 140 -5.36 -11.30 2.51
CA GLN A 140 -3.91 -11.07 2.48
C GLN A 140 -3.43 -10.08 1.40
N TYR A 141 -4.27 -9.72 0.44
CA TYR A 141 -3.92 -8.74 -0.60
C TYR A 141 -3.56 -7.38 0.00
N ARG A 142 -2.72 -6.59 -0.68
CA ARG A 142 -2.42 -5.19 -0.35
C ARG A 142 -2.17 -4.43 -1.64
N HIS A 143 -2.48 -3.14 -1.71
CA HIS A 143 -2.06 -2.29 -2.83
C HIS A 143 -0.54 -2.09 -2.83
N LEU A 144 0.06 -2.00 -1.65
CA LEU A 144 1.51 -1.90 -1.45
C LEU A 144 1.96 -2.71 -0.24
N VAL A 145 3.03 -3.48 -0.42
CA VAL A 145 3.85 -4.03 0.66
C VAL A 145 5.26 -3.47 0.55
N VAL A 146 5.75 -2.90 1.65
CA VAL A 146 7.19 -2.65 1.86
C VAL A 146 7.73 -3.72 2.79
N THR A 147 8.77 -4.44 2.37
CA THR A 147 9.38 -5.53 3.16
C THR A 147 10.86 -5.67 2.85
N HIS A 148 11.71 -5.84 3.87
CA HIS A 148 13.13 -6.16 3.67
C HIS A 148 13.43 -7.62 3.99
N GLU A 149 12.40 -8.47 4.02
CA GLU A 149 12.54 -9.90 4.22
C GLU A 149 13.40 -10.53 3.11
N GLY A 150 14.38 -11.34 3.52
CA GLY A 150 15.33 -11.96 2.60
C GLY A 150 16.40 -11.03 2.03
N VAL A 151 16.47 -9.76 2.48
CA VAL A 151 17.49 -8.80 2.05
C VAL A 151 18.58 -8.65 3.12
N GLU A 152 19.82 -9.03 2.77
CA GLU A 152 20.95 -9.07 3.71
C GLU A 152 21.56 -7.71 4.05
N ASP A 153 21.51 -6.75 3.13
CA ASP A 153 22.13 -5.44 3.31
C ASP A 153 21.34 -4.65 4.36
N GLU A 154 21.95 -4.12 5.42
CA GLU A 154 21.20 -3.39 6.46
C GLU A 154 20.82 -1.94 6.08
N GLY A 155 21.32 -1.44 4.95
CA GLY A 155 21.24 -0.04 4.55
C GLY A 155 19.99 0.35 3.77
N GLN A 156 18.94 -0.48 3.66
CA GLN A 156 17.78 -0.06 2.87
C GLN A 156 17.06 1.12 3.51
N GLU A 157 16.61 2.02 2.64
CA GLU A 157 15.86 3.22 3.00
C GLU A 157 14.77 3.46 1.95
N VAL A 158 13.54 3.60 2.42
CA VAL A 158 12.37 3.83 1.57
C VAL A 158 11.72 5.14 1.97
N HIS A 159 11.65 6.08 1.02
CA HIS A 159 10.90 7.32 1.19
C HIS A 159 9.67 7.31 0.27
N LEU A 160 8.50 7.50 0.85
CA LEU A 160 7.24 7.59 0.14
C LEU A 160 6.69 9.01 0.33
N TYR A 161 6.51 9.74 -0.74
CA TYR A 161 6.01 11.11 -0.77
C TYR A 161 4.62 11.10 -1.39
N SER A 162 3.62 11.50 -0.60
CA SER A 162 2.21 11.57 -1.01
C SER A 162 1.69 10.22 -1.53
N MET A 163 1.39 9.32 -0.60
CA MET A 163 0.72 8.06 -0.90
C MET A 163 -0.79 8.23 -0.87
N ASN A 164 -1.49 7.53 -1.76
CA ASN A 164 -2.95 7.48 -1.77
C ASN A 164 -3.45 6.07 -2.12
N PHE A 165 -4.05 5.37 -1.16
CA PHE A 165 -4.62 4.04 -1.40
C PHE A 165 -6.07 3.94 -0.95
N GLU A 166 -6.90 3.39 -1.83
CA GLU A 166 -8.34 3.48 -1.70
C GLU A 166 -8.99 2.12 -1.92
N HIS A 167 -10.04 1.87 -1.12
CA HIS A 167 -11.04 0.83 -1.38
C HIS A 167 -10.57 -0.63 -1.32
N ALA A 168 -9.45 -0.93 -0.64
CA ALA A 168 -9.10 -2.32 -0.35
C ALA A 168 -10.25 -3.08 0.33
N SER A 169 -10.65 -4.21 -0.26
CA SER A 169 -11.51 -5.21 0.38
C SER A 169 -10.72 -6.24 1.20
N SER A 170 -9.39 -6.12 1.21
CA SER A 170 -8.46 -6.94 2.02
C SER A 170 -8.41 -6.51 3.50
N SER A 171 -7.45 -7.02 4.27
CA SER A 171 -7.26 -6.61 5.67
C SER A 171 -6.43 -5.34 5.88
N ALA A 172 -5.80 -4.77 4.84
CA ALA A 172 -5.26 -3.41 4.87
C ALA A 172 -5.03 -2.84 3.46
N ASN A 173 -5.09 -1.52 3.30
CA ASN A 173 -4.73 -0.85 2.04
C ASN A 173 -3.23 -1.05 1.72
N ALA A 174 -2.37 -0.77 2.70
CA ALA A 174 -0.93 -0.96 2.60
C ALA A 174 -0.33 -1.63 3.84
N ALA A 175 0.84 -2.23 3.66
CA ALA A 175 1.59 -2.83 4.76
C ALA A 175 3.09 -2.53 4.70
N ILE A 176 3.68 -2.34 5.89
CA ILE A 176 5.12 -2.29 6.13
C ILE A 176 5.44 -3.45 7.06
N VAL A 177 6.10 -4.49 6.56
CA VAL A 177 6.30 -5.74 7.31
C VAL A 177 7.75 -6.16 7.19
N ASN A 178 8.39 -6.52 8.30
CA ASN A 178 9.80 -6.93 8.31
C ASN A 178 10.72 -5.92 7.58
N ALA A 179 10.44 -4.62 7.75
CA ALA A 179 11.14 -3.55 7.06
C ALA A 179 11.84 -2.60 8.04
N ARG A 180 12.80 -1.82 7.54
CA ARG A 180 13.53 -0.80 8.32
C ARG A 180 13.65 0.51 7.56
N ASN A 181 13.83 1.62 8.28
CA ASN A 181 14.06 2.96 7.71
C ASN A 181 13.04 3.35 6.63
N VAL A 182 11.76 3.29 7.00
CA VAL A 182 10.65 3.63 6.11
C VAL A 182 10.08 4.99 6.49
N HIS A 183 10.08 5.94 5.57
CA HIS A 183 9.62 7.31 5.77
C HIS A 183 8.45 7.61 4.84
N ILE A 184 7.28 7.91 5.40
CA ILE A 184 6.08 8.29 4.66
C ILE A 184 5.79 9.77 4.92
N TYR A 185 6.01 10.60 3.90
CA TYR A 185 5.69 12.03 3.89
C TYR A 185 4.30 12.23 3.28
N SER A 186 3.28 12.06 4.11
CA SER A 186 1.85 12.10 3.76
C SER A 186 1.28 10.79 3.22
N PHE A 187 0.24 10.32 3.90
CA PHE A 187 -0.54 9.14 3.53
C PHE A 187 -2.03 9.46 3.54
N LYS A 188 -2.68 9.31 2.38
CA LYS A 188 -4.13 9.40 2.26
C LYS A 188 -4.72 8.00 2.08
N THR A 189 -5.86 7.74 2.73
CA THR A 189 -6.62 6.49 2.52
C THR A 189 -8.11 6.68 2.42
N GLU A 190 -8.77 5.81 1.66
CA GLU A 190 -10.22 5.62 1.71
C GLU A 190 -10.60 4.19 2.09
N GLY A 191 -11.76 4.06 2.73
CA GLY A 191 -12.37 2.76 2.99
C GLY A 191 -13.14 2.25 1.78
N GLU A 192 -13.52 0.98 1.81
CA GLU A 192 -14.36 0.35 0.80
C GLU A 192 -15.71 1.09 0.66
N TRP A 193 -16.16 1.36 -0.58
CA TRP A 193 -17.32 2.22 -0.87
C TRP A 193 -18.66 1.47 -0.88
N HIS A 194 -18.68 0.16 -1.17
CA HIS A 194 -19.90 -0.66 -1.12
C HIS A 194 -20.51 -0.66 0.30
N ASP A 195 -19.67 -0.59 1.34
CA ASP A 195 -20.11 -0.41 2.73
C ASP A 195 -20.98 0.85 2.94
N MET A 196 -20.75 1.91 2.15
CA MET A 196 -21.54 3.14 2.23
C MET A 196 -22.85 3.05 1.42
N ILE A 197 -22.87 2.28 0.33
CA ILE A 197 -24.02 2.18 -0.57
C ILE A 197 -25.07 1.21 -0.02
N ASP A 198 -24.65 0.06 0.50
CA ASP A 198 -25.59 -0.99 0.88
C ASP A 198 -26.22 -0.78 2.26
N ASN A 199 -25.75 0.22 3.03
CA ASN A 199 -26.29 0.67 4.32
C ASN A 199 -26.53 -0.47 5.34
N LYS A 200 -25.92 -1.64 5.10
CA LYS A 200 -26.20 -2.90 5.81
C LYS A 200 -25.05 -3.38 6.65
N SER A 201 -23.89 -2.71 6.59
CA SER A 201 -22.81 -3.04 7.49
C SER A 201 -21.66 -2.05 7.47
N LEU A 202 -21.32 -1.60 8.68
CA LEU A 202 -19.99 -1.13 9.05
C LEU A 202 -19.00 -2.28 8.81
N HIS A 203 -18.49 -2.48 7.60
CA HIS A 203 -17.70 -3.66 7.27
C HIS A 203 -16.29 -3.42 6.73
N ASN A 204 -15.75 -2.19 6.81
CA ASN A 204 -14.47 -1.88 6.21
C ASN A 204 -13.40 -2.88 6.68
N PRO A 205 -13.01 -3.88 5.89
CA PRO A 205 -12.21 -4.98 6.39
C PRO A 205 -10.76 -4.56 6.59
N ALA A 206 -10.38 -3.40 6.05
CA ALA A 206 -9.02 -2.96 5.93
C ALA A 206 -8.61 -2.01 7.06
N TYR A 207 -7.36 -2.13 7.49
CA TYR A 207 -6.60 -1.02 8.06
C TYR A 207 -6.11 -0.09 6.95
N GLY A 208 -5.93 1.20 7.24
CA GLY A 208 -5.24 2.09 6.31
C GLY A 208 -3.79 1.66 6.14
N LEU A 209 -3.09 1.51 7.25
CA LEU A 209 -1.71 1.02 7.26
C LEU A 209 -1.54 -0.05 8.33
N TYR A 210 -1.03 -1.21 7.91
CA TYR A 210 -0.56 -2.25 8.80
C TYR A 210 0.97 -2.18 8.91
N ILE A 211 1.51 -2.09 10.12
CA ILE A 211 2.96 -2.03 10.37
C ILE A 211 3.33 -3.17 11.30
N ALA A 212 4.19 -4.10 10.87
CA ALA A 212 4.53 -5.27 11.66
C ALA A 212 6.02 -5.57 11.64
N ASN A 213 6.56 -5.96 12.81
CA ASN A 213 7.94 -6.45 12.98
C ASN A 213 8.98 -5.59 12.26
N SER A 214 8.80 -4.27 12.33
CA SER A 214 9.60 -3.30 11.59
C SER A 214 10.36 -2.37 12.54
N SER A 215 11.30 -1.58 12.01
CA SER A 215 12.07 -0.61 12.80
C SER A 215 12.25 0.70 12.04
N GLU A 216 12.41 1.81 12.76
CA GLU A 216 12.60 3.15 12.17
C GLU A 216 11.51 3.50 11.14
N VAL A 217 10.26 3.20 11.46
CA VAL A 217 9.11 3.57 10.62
C VAL A 217 8.59 4.94 11.04
N ASN A 218 8.52 5.86 10.09
CA ASN A 218 8.16 7.25 10.32
C ASN A 218 7.04 7.69 9.36
N VAL A 219 5.90 8.14 9.88
CA VAL A 219 4.77 8.66 9.10
C VAL A 219 4.51 10.12 9.49
N TYR A 220 4.64 11.05 8.54
CA TYR A 220 4.66 12.49 8.81
C TYR A 220 3.36 13.24 8.54
N SER A 221 2.30 12.54 8.15
CA SER A 221 0.91 13.03 8.16
C SER A 221 -0.02 11.95 7.64
N HIS A 222 -1.29 12.04 8.02
CA HIS A 222 -2.36 11.24 7.45
C HIS A 222 -3.56 12.12 7.09
N GLY A 223 -4.29 11.69 6.05
CA GLY A 223 -5.55 12.27 5.61
C GLY A 223 -6.45 11.23 4.93
N GLY A 224 -7.65 11.64 4.52
CA GLY A 224 -8.61 10.76 3.85
C GLY A 224 -9.79 10.35 4.73
N ASN A 225 -10.73 9.61 4.16
CA ASN A 225 -12.04 9.32 4.74
C ASN A 225 -12.19 7.86 5.19
N MET A 226 -11.07 7.13 5.33
CA MET A 226 -11.09 5.73 5.72
C MET A 226 -11.70 5.54 7.11
N ARG A 227 -12.62 4.59 7.22
CA ARG A 227 -13.20 4.17 8.51
C ARG A 227 -12.31 3.14 9.17
N ALA A 228 -12.22 3.18 10.49
CA ALA A 228 -11.60 2.09 11.22
C ALA A 228 -12.32 0.77 10.95
N ARG A 229 -11.53 -0.30 10.94
CA ARG A 229 -12.05 -1.66 10.79
C ARG A 229 -13.10 -1.98 11.87
N PRO A 230 -14.20 -2.68 11.56
CA PRO A 230 -15.18 -3.11 12.54
C PRO A 230 -14.55 -4.05 13.56
N TRP A 231 -15.10 -4.05 14.78
CA TRP A 231 -14.59 -4.93 15.82
C TRP A 231 -14.89 -6.36 15.46
N ASN A 232 -13.87 -7.20 15.53
CA ASN A 232 -14.01 -8.64 15.60
C ASN A 232 -13.23 -9.10 16.83
N SER A 233 -13.79 -10.00 17.63
CA SER A 233 -13.12 -10.58 18.81
C SER A 233 -11.78 -11.26 18.48
N SER A 234 -11.54 -11.60 17.21
CA SER A 234 -10.27 -12.14 16.71
C SER A 234 -9.19 -11.08 16.42
N LEU A 235 -9.52 -9.78 16.50
CA LEU A 235 -8.61 -8.68 16.14
C LEU A 235 -8.44 -7.71 17.31
N PRO A 236 -7.22 -7.19 17.51
CA PRO A 236 -6.89 -6.45 18.73
C PRO A 236 -7.62 -5.11 18.87
N ALA A 237 -8.06 -4.47 17.77
CA ALA A 237 -8.76 -3.18 17.83
C ALA A 237 -9.50 -2.76 16.55
N ARG A 238 -10.53 -1.94 16.73
CA ARG A 238 -11.10 -1.05 15.70
C ARG A 238 -10.18 0.15 15.54
N ALA A 239 -9.34 0.12 14.51
CA ALA A 239 -8.44 1.23 14.23
C ALA A 239 -8.19 1.47 12.74
N VAL A 240 -7.64 2.64 12.41
CA VAL A 240 -7.14 2.94 11.07
C VAL A 240 -5.72 2.41 10.90
N TYR A 241 -4.87 2.54 11.92
CA TYR A 241 -3.54 1.96 11.95
C TYR A 241 -3.49 0.76 12.89
N GLN A 242 -2.90 -0.34 12.42
CA GLN A 242 -2.57 -1.49 13.25
C GLN A 242 -1.06 -1.69 13.26
N ILE A 243 -0.48 -1.77 14.46
CA ILE A 243 0.97 -1.78 14.66
C ILE A 243 1.35 -2.95 15.55
N GLU A 244 2.31 -3.76 15.12
CA GLU A 244 2.70 -4.98 15.84
C GLU A 244 4.22 -5.10 15.89
N GLY A 245 4.79 -5.32 17.08
CA GLY A 245 6.21 -5.64 17.23
C GLY A 245 7.19 -4.63 16.61
N THR A 246 6.76 -3.38 16.39
CA THR A 246 7.52 -2.38 15.63
C THR A 246 8.16 -1.36 16.55
N CYS A 247 9.48 -1.19 16.44
CA CYS A 247 10.23 -0.22 17.22
C CYS A 247 11.61 0.08 16.60
N PRO A 248 12.07 1.34 16.58
CA PRO A 248 11.32 2.55 16.93
C PRO A 248 10.29 2.95 15.87
N LEU A 249 9.32 3.77 16.27
CA LEU A 249 8.20 4.21 15.44
C LEU A 249 7.85 5.67 15.76
N ARG A 250 7.49 6.43 14.72
CA ARG A 250 6.91 7.78 14.85
C ARG A 250 5.78 7.98 13.86
N LEU A 251 4.63 8.43 14.35
CA LEU A 251 3.50 8.90 13.56
C LEU A 251 3.16 10.32 14.00
N THR A 252 2.96 11.24 13.06
CA THR A 252 2.62 12.63 13.37
C THR A 252 1.46 13.13 12.54
N ASN A 253 0.70 14.07 13.08
CA ASN A 253 -0.41 14.75 12.40
C ASN A 253 -1.40 13.77 11.76
N LEU A 254 -1.95 12.88 12.58
CA LEU A 254 -2.91 11.89 12.13
C LEU A 254 -4.33 12.47 12.16
N VAL A 255 -4.84 12.86 11.00
CA VAL A 255 -6.16 13.45 10.82
C VAL A 255 -6.96 12.61 9.84
N ASP A 256 -8.22 12.32 10.11
CA ASP A 256 -9.15 11.85 9.08
C ASP A 256 -10.06 13.01 8.65
N GLN A 257 -10.58 12.92 7.44
CA GLN A 257 -11.13 14.07 6.75
C GLN A 257 -12.64 14.20 6.90
N PHE A 258 -13.37 13.13 7.27
CA PHE A 258 -14.82 13.17 7.40
C PHE A 258 -15.43 11.85 7.90
N GLN A 259 -16.39 11.89 8.85
CA GLN A 259 -17.31 10.77 9.08
C GLN A 259 -18.75 11.23 9.33
N PHE A 260 -19.68 10.55 8.64
CA PHE A 260 -21.09 10.39 9.03
C PHE A 260 -21.32 8.88 9.14
N PRO A 261 -21.81 8.30 10.26
CA PRO A 261 -22.34 8.84 11.53
C PRO A 261 -21.26 8.97 12.66
N PRO A 262 -21.58 9.22 13.97
CA PRO A 262 -20.62 9.66 15.00
C PRO A 262 -19.37 8.79 15.21
N ASP A 263 -18.25 9.46 15.51
CA ASP A 263 -16.86 8.97 15.63
C ASP A 263 -16.57 8.23 16.97
N ASP A 264 -17.57 7.65 17.62
CA ASP A 264 -17.50 7.41 19.07
C ASP A 264 -16.83 6.08 19.47
N ASP A 265 -16.54 5.19 18.51
CA ASP A 265 -16.26 3.78 18.78
C ASP A 265 -14.95 3.21 18.21
N TRP A 266 -14.05 4.05 17.71
CA TRP A 266 -12.79 3.59 17.11
C TRP A 266 -11.58 4.48 17.39
N SER A 267 -10.38 3.91 17.25
CA SER A 267 -9.10 4.56 17.57
C SER A 267 -8.30 4.84 16.30
N MET A 268 -7.62 5.99 16.21
CA MET A 268 -6.69 6.23 15.10
C MET A 268 -5.57 5.18 15.03
N VAL A 269 -5.00 4.83 16.18
CA VAL A 269 -3.89 3.87 16.27
C VAL A 269 -4.20 2.77 17.29
N ALA A 270 -3.94 1.53 16.90
CA ALA A 270 -3.81 0.40 17.79
C ALA A 270 -2.43 -0.24 17.64
N GLU A 271 -1.82 -0.57 18.77
CA GLU A 271 -0.47 -1.11 18.84
C GLU A 271 -0.40 -2.31 19.79
N VAL A 272 0.27 -3.38 19.37
CA VAL A 272 0.67 -4.50 20.21
C VAL A 272 2.20 -4.58 20.21
N TYR A 273 2.82 -4.38 21.37
CA TYR A 273 4.26 -4.48 21.52
C TYR A 273 4.60 -5.21 22.82
N ASP A 274 5.42 -6.25 22.75
CA ASP A 274 5.86 -7.05 23.90
C ASP A 274 4.68 -7.52 24.78
N GLY A 275 3.66 -8.09 24.12
CA GLY A 275 2.42 -8.56 24.75
C GLY A 275 1.49 -7.47 25.28
N THR A 276 1.89 -6.19 25.23
CA THR A 276 1.08 -5.07 25.70
C THR A 276 0.31 -4.44 24.54
N ALA A 277 -1.02 -4.43 24.67
CA ALA A 277 -1.90 -3.72 23.75
C ALA A 277 -2.14 -2.29 24.21
N THR A 278 -2.00 -1.32 23.30
CA THR A 278 -2.33 0.09 23.52
C THR A 278 -3.11 0.64 22.35
N ARG A 279 -3.91 1.68 22.60
CA ARG A 279 -4.67 2.38 21.56
C ARG A 279 -4.83 3.85 21.92
N THR A 280 -5.01 4.69 20.91
CA THR A 280 -5.46 6.08 21.13
C THR A 280 -6.89 6.07 21.66
N ALA A 281 -7.30 7.15 22.33
CA ALA A 281 -8.70 7.29 22.74
C ALA A 281 -9.62 7.35 21.50
N PRO A 282 -10.91 7.01 21.64
CA PRO A 282 -11.88 7.27 20.59
C PRO A 282 -11.86 8.74 20.14
N CYS A 283 -12.09 8.99 18.84
CA CYS A 283 -11.97 10.30 18.18
C CYS A 283 -10.60 10.99 18.26
N ASP A 284 -9.59 10.41 18.93
CA ASP A 284 -8.30 11.07 19.14
C ASP A 284 -7.49 11.14 17.85
N ARG A 285 -7.02 12.34 17.52
CA ARG A 285 -6.22 12.69 16.34
C ARG A 285 -4.82 13.09 16.78
N PRO A 286 -3.94 12.11 17.06
CA PRO A 286 -2.67 12.42 17.69
C PRO A 286 -1.81 13.26 16.76
N VAL A 287 -1.35 14.40 17.27
CA VAL A 287 -0.26 15.19 16.67
C VAL A 287 1.04 14.37 16.68
N LEU A 288 1.24 13.54 17.70
CA LEU A 288 2.39 12.65 17.84
C LEU A 288 2.01 11.35 18.55
N PHE A 289 2.22 10.23 17.88
CA PHE A 289 2.29 8.90 18.46
C PHE A 289 3.69 8.36 18.23
N ARG A 290 4.40 7.94 19.28
CA ARG A 290 5.79 7.45 19.13
C ARG A 290 6.13 6.33 20.10
N ARG A 291 6.95 5.41 19.60
CA ARG A 291 7.67 4.42 20.40
C ARG A 291 9.16 4.61 20.18
N THR A 292 9.88 4.87 21.26
CA THR A 292 11.34 5.14 21.22
C THR A 292 12.16 4.11 21.98
N ARG A 293 11.53 3.29 22.83
CA ARG A 293 12.20 2.27 23.64
C ARG A 293 11.79 0.88 23.17
N CYS A 294 12.78 0.08 22.79
CA CYS A 294 12.60 -1.30 22.36
C CYS A 294 13.09 -2.21 23.50
N GLY A 295 12.16 -2.72 24.31
CA GLY A 295 12.42 -3.54 25.51
C GLY A 295 12.00 -2.90 26.83
N GLY A 296 11.34 -3.68 27.70
CA GLY A 296 10.89 -3.30 29.04
C GLY A 296 9.42 -2.85 29.11
N ALA A 297 8.73 -3.18 30.21
CA ALA A 297 7.33 -2.87 30.46
C ALA A 297 6.99 -1.42 30.10
N ALA A 298 6.00 -1.26 29.23
CA ALA A 298 5.70 -0.04 28.50
C ALA A 298 5.50 1.20 29.39
N GLY A 299 6.53 2.04 29.48
CA GLY A 299 6.34 3.46 29.74
C GLY A 299 5.96 4.15 28.43
N VAL A 300 4.68 4.13 28.05
CA VAL A 300 4.19 5.01 26.99
C VAL A 300 4.36 6.43 27.50
N ALA A 301 5.36 7.15 27.00
CA ALA A 301 5.45 8.58 27.22
C ALA A 301 4.28 9.23 26.45
N ARG A 302 3.11 9.31 27.11
CA ARG A 302 1.97 10.12 26.68
C ARG A 302 2.35 11.59 26.80
N GLY A 303 3.23 12.05 25.92
CA GLY A 303 3.44 13.46 25.68
C GLY A 303 2.40 13.90 24.66
N VAL A 304 1.17 14.16 25.12
CA VAL A 304 0.26 15.02 24.35
C VAL A 304 0.84 16.41 24.50
N VAL A 305 1.64 16.85 23.53
CA VAL A 305 1.99 18.26 23.41
C VAL A 305 0.78 18.92 22.78
N TRP A 306 -0.08 19.50 23.61
CA TRP A 306 -1.00 20.53 23.16
C TRP A 306 -0.13 21.72 22.73
N ILE A 307 -0.18 22.08 21.45
CA ILE A 307 0.31 23.39 20.96
C ILE A 307 -0.91 24.31 20.92
#